data_AF-A0A2M6ZRV8-F1
#
_entry.id   AF-A0A2M6ZRV8-F1
#
_cell.length_a   1.000
_cell.length_b   1.000
_cell.length_c   1.000
_cell.angle_alpha   90.00
_cell.angle_beta   90.00
_cell.angle_gamma   90.00
#
_symmetry.space_group_name_H-M   'P 1'
#
loop_
_entity.id
_entity.type
_entity.pdbx_description
1 polymer ?
#
loop_
_entity_poly.entity_id
_entity_poly.type
_entity_poly.pdbx_seq_one_letter_code
_entity_poly.pdbx_strand_id
1 'polypeptide(L)'
;YFDLYWYMQKKITPNYDCIFCQGKKLQPQKIWQKIIQRVNKIKSKDLEYDLINLVQDQVFVRNFCKNYKTLFNEAIKQYLTTK
;
A
#
# COMPACT_ATOMS: atom_id res chain seq x y z
N TYR A 1 3.14 -3.50 -4.06
CA TYR A 1 1.90 -2.97 -3.43
C TYR A 1 1.53 -3.69 -2.15
N PHE A 2 1.71 -5.01 -2.09
CA PHE A 2 1.67 -5.79 -0.85
C PHE A 2 2.57 -5.21 0.27
N ASP A 3 3.81 -4.85 -0.05
CA ASP A 3 4.75 -4.32 0.96
C ASP A 3 4.24 -3.04 1.62
N LEU A 4 3.61 -2.15 0.85
CA LEU A 4 3.06 -0.91 1.39
C LEU A 4 1.93 -1.20 2.40
N TYR A 5 1.05 -2.14 2.08
CA TYR A 5 0.05 -2.62 3.03
C TYR A 5 0.71 -3.19 4.29
N TRP A 6 1.75 -4.01 4.13
CA TRP A 6 2.48 -4.61 5.23
C TRP A 6 3.17 -3.57 6.13
N TYR A 7 3.84 -2.57 5.55
CA TYR A 7 4.47 -1.48 6.29
C TYR A 7 3.45 -0.68 7.11
N MET A 8 2.26 -0.42 6.56
CA MET A 8 1.17 0.25 7.30
C MET A 8 0.66 -0.60 8.47
N GLN A 9 0.49 -1.91 8.27
CA GLN A 9 0.13 -2.86 9.35
C GLN A 9 1.17 -2.87 10.46
N LYS A 10 2.46 -2.74 10.12
CA LYS A 10 3.56 -2.65 11.08
C LYS A 10 3.77 -1.25 11.67
N LYS A 11 2.91 -0.27 11.33
CA LYS A 11 3.01 1.14 11.77
C LYS A 11 4.37 1.78 11.46
N ILE A 12 5.03 1.33 10.40
CA ILE A 12 6.35 1.83 10.00
C ILE A 12 6.19 3.22 9.38
N THR A 13 6.99 4.17 9.86
CA THR A 13 6.98 5.55 9.37
C THR A 13 7.92 5.70 8.17
N PRO A 14 7.44 6.24 7.03
CA PRO A 14 8.30 6.57 5.90
C PRO A 14 9.39 7.55 6.30
N ASN A 15 10.60 7.34 5.79
CA ASN A 15 11.66 8.34 5.88
C ASN A 15 11.35 9.48 4.90
N TYR A 16 10.66 10.50 5.42
CA TYR A 16 10.25 11.66 4.64
C TYR A 16 11.43 12.54 4.21
N ASP A 17 12.50 12.60 5.02
CA ASP A 17 13.69 13.38 4.69
C ASP A 17 14.32 12.87 3.40
N CYS A 18 14.48 11.54 3.25
CA CYS A 18 14.97 10.94 2.01
C CYS A 18 14.10 11.29 0.80
N ILE A 19 12.78 11.39 0.97
CA ILE A 19 11.85 11.72 -0.12
C ILE A 19 11.96 13.20 -0.52
N PHE A 20 12.22 14.08 0.44
CA PHE A 20 12.30 15.53 0.25
C PHE A 20 13.68 16.03 -0.15
N CYS A 21 14.74 15.27 0.10
CA CYS A 21 16.10 15.55 -0.36
C CYS A 21 16.20 15.70 -1.89
N GLN A 22 15.27 15.15 -2.67
CA GLN A 22 15.24 15.28 -4.14
C GLN A 22 14.67 16.62 -4.65
N GLY A 23 14.63 17.67 -3.82
CA GLY A 23 14.17 19.02 -4.20
C GLY A 23 12.65 19.16 -4.35
N LYS A 24 11.87 18.09 -4.10
CA LYS A 24 10.41 18.12 -4.17
C LYS A 24 9.82 18.31 -2.77
N LYS A 25 9.48 19.56 -2.41
CA LYS A 25 8.69 19.86 -1.19
C LYS A 25 7.22 19.45 -1.40
N LEU A 26 6.92 18.16 -1.26
CA LEU A 26 5.55 17.64 -1.27
C LEU A 26 5.07 17.42 0.16
N GLN A 27 3.91 17.96 0.53
CA GLN A 27 3.36 17.65 1.85
C GLN A 27 3.02 16.15 1.95
N PRO A 28 3.31 15.46 3.07
CA PRO A 28 3.00 14.03 3.25
C PRO A 28 1.56 13.64 2.89
N GLN A 29 0.59 14.51 3.19
CA GLN A 29 -0.82 14.31 2.82
C GLN A 29 -1.02 14.17 1.30
N LYS A 30 -0.36 15.01 0.49
CA LYS A 30 -0.43 14.93 -0.98
C LYS A 30 0.20 13.66 -1.53
N ILE A 31 1.22 13.12 -0.84
CA ILE A 31 1.83 11.84 -1.19
C ILE A 31 0.82 10.72 -0.98
N TRP A 32 0.19 10.66 0.19
CA TRP A 32 -0.81 9.64 0.51
C TRP A 32 -2.04 9.72 -0.40
N GLN A 33 -2.52 10.92 -0.74
CA GLN A 33 -3.59 11.08 -1.73
C GLN A 33 -3.23 10.46 -3.08
N LYS A 34 -2.02 10.70 -3.60
CA LYS A 34 -1.54 10.09 -4.85
C LYS A 34 -1.41 8.57 -4.76
N ILE A 35 -0.94 8.07 -3.61
CA ILE A 35 -0.85 6.62 -3.36
C ILE A 35 -2.24 5.99 -3.40
N ILE A 36 -3.23 6.55 -2.70
CA ILE A 36 -4.62 6.05 -2.69
C ILE A 36 -5.19 6.03 -4.11
N GLN A 37 -5.01 7.12 -4.86
CA GLN A 37 -5.46 7.19 -6.26
C GLN A 37 -4.82 6.10 -7.14
N ARG A 38 -3.54 5.80 -6.95
CA ARG A 38 -2.88 4.71 -7.68
C ARG A 38 -3.40 3.34 -7.26
N VAL A 39 -3.55 3.10 -5.96
CA VAL A 39 -4.05 1.82 -5.44
C VAL A 39 -5.46 1.52 -5.93
N ASN A 40 -6.34 2.52 -5.99
CA ASN A 40 -7.70 2.35 -6.51
C ASN A 40 -7.74 1.91 -7.98
N LYS A 41 -6.70 2.23 -8.77
CA LYS A 41 -6.59 1.85 -10.18
C LYS A 41 -6.01 0.45 -10.41
N ILE A 42 -5.43 -0.18 -9.39
CA ILE A 42 -4.86 -1.52 -9.50
C ILE A 42 -5.98 -2.52 -9.78
N LYS A 43 -5.75 -3.42 -10.74
CA LYS A 43 -6.61 -4.57 -10.98
C LYS A 43 -6.13 -5.73 -10.11
N SER A 44 -7.06 -6.49 -9.54
CA SER A 44 -6.72 -7.64 -8.70
C SER A 44 -5.85 -8.67 -9.44
N LYS A 45 -6.03 -8.82 -10.76
CA LYS A 45 -5.21 -9.71 -11.60
C LYS A 45 -3.75 -9.29 -11.64
N ASP A 46 -3.48 -7.99 -11.77
CA ASP A 46 -2.10 -7.47 -11.82
C ASP A 46 -1.38 -7.78 -10.49
N LEU A 47 -2.09 -7.60 -9.37
CA LEU A 47 -1.57 -7.93 -8.05
C LEU A 47 -1.40 -9.44 -7.82
N GLU A 48 -2.30 -10.27 -8.36
CA GLU A 48 -2.19 -11.73 -8.30
C GLU A 48 -0.96 -12.22 -9.08
N TYR A 49 -0.71 -11.69 -10.28
CA TYR A 49 0.48 -12.04 -11.07
C TYR A 49 1.79 -11.75 -10.33
N ASP A 50 1.85 -10.64 -9.60
CA ASP A 50 3.03 -10.30 -8.79
C ASP A 50 3.24 -11.28 -7.63
N LEU A 51 2.15 -11.75 -7.01
CA LEU A 51 2.19 -12.49 -5.74
C LEU A 51 2.16 -14.01 -5.89
N ILE A 52 1.60 -14.54 -6.99
CA ILE A 52 1.39 -15.98 -7.22
C ILE A 52 2.71 -16.78 -7.12
N ASN A 53 3.82 -16.20 -7.58
CA ASN A 53 5.14 -16.85 -7.56
C ASN A 53 5.93 -16.59 -6.26
N LEU A 54 5.48 -15.65 -5.43
CA LEU A 54 6.19 -15.23 -4.22
C LEU A 54 5.61 -15.87 -2.95
N VAL A 55 4.37 -16.37 -3.02
CA VAL A 55 3.65 -16.92 -1.88
C VAL A 55 3.14 -18.32 -2.23
N GLN A 56 3.47 -19.31 -1.42
CA GLN A 56 3.08 -20.71 -1.68
C GLN A 56 1.57 -20.92 -1.57
N ASP A 57 0.92 -20.24 -0.62
CA ASP A 57 -0.53 -20.35 -0.42
C ASP A 57 -1.31 -19.54 -1.47
N GLN A 58 -1.72 -20.23 -2.52
CA GLN A 58 -2.46 -19.65 -3.64
C GLN A 58 -3.89 -19.26 -3.28
N VAL A 59 -4.49 -19.92 -2.28
CA VAL A 59 -5.85 -19.56 -1.81
C VAL A 59 -5.78 -18.23 -1.07
N PHE A 60 -4.77 -18.05 -0.23
CA PHE A 60 -4.47 -16.78 0.40
C PHE A 60 -4.25 -15.67 -0.63
N VAL A 61 -3.39 -15.87 -1.63
CA VAL A 61 -3.09 -14.84 -2.65
C VAL A 61 -4.38 -14.39 -3.37
N ARG A 62 -5.19 -15.33 -3.86
CA ARG A 62 -6.44 -15.00 -4.56
C ARG A 62 -7.40 -14.21 -3.67
N ASN A 63 -7.59 -14.67 -2.43
CA ASN A 63 -8.48 -14.01 -1.47
C ASN A 63 -7.96 -12.62 -1.09
N PHE A 64 -6.65 -12.48 -0.87
CA PHE A 64 -6.00 -11.21 -0.59
C PHE A 64 -6.18 -10.24 -1.76
N CYS A 65 -5.86 -10.66 -2.99
CA CYS A 65 -5.96 -9.81 -4.18
C CYS A 65 -7.39 -9.38 -4.49
N LYS A 66 -8.38 -10.24 -4.24
CA LYS A 66 -9.80 -9.91 -4.38
C LYS A 66 -10.23 -8.83 -3.38
N ASN A 67 -9.74 -8.90 -2.15
CA ASN A 67 -10.11 -7.98 -1.06
C ASN A 67 -9.13 -6.81 -0.86
N TYR A 68 -8.06 -6.74 -1.66
CA TYR A 68 -6.91 -5.86 -1.42
C TYR A 68 -7.30 -4.40 -1.25
N LYS A 69 -8.21 -3.86 -2.07
CA LYS A 69 -8.62 -2.46 -1.98
C LYS A 69 -9.28 -2.14 -0.64
N THR A 70 -10.14 -3.01 -0.16
CA THR A 70 -10.80 -2.88 1.15
C THR A 70 -9.78 -2.95 2.26
N LEU A 71 -8.92 -3.98 2.25
CA LEU A 71 -7.85 -4.16 3.24
C LEU A 71 -6.89 -2.95 3.28
N PHE A 72 -6.53 -2.42 2.11
CA PHE A 72 -5.69 -1.24 2.00
C PHE A 72 -6.36 0.00 2.58
N ASN A 73 -7.64 0.23 2.28
CA ASN A 73 -8.40 1.38 2.77
C ASN A 73 -8.57 1.34 4.30
N GLU A 74 -8.77 0.16 4.87
CA GLU A 74 -8.82 -0.03 6.32
C GLU A 74 -7.45 0.22 6.96
N ALA A 75 -6.40 -0.38 6.39
CA ALA A 75 -5.02 -0.23 6.87
C ALA A 75 -4.56 1.24 6.85
N ILE A 76 -4.84 1.97 5.77
CA ILE A 76 -4.44 3.37 5.65
C ILE A 76 -5.24 4.28 6.60
N LYS A 77 -6.55 4.04 6.78
CA LYS A 77 -7.36 4.77 7.76
C LYS A 77 -6.77 4.60 9.16
N GLN A 78 -6.50 3.35 9.56
CA GLN A 78 -5.88 3.08 10.85
C GLN A 78 -4.49 3.70 10.96
N TYR A 79 -3.65 3.59 9.94
CA TYR A 79 -2.28 4.12 9.95
C TYR A 79 -2.25 5.66 10.08
N LEU A 80 -3.17 6.38 9.43
CA LEU A 80 -3.23 7.83 9.47
C LEU A 80 -3.96 8.39 10.70
N THR A 81 -4.86 7.62 11.35
CA THR A 81 -5.55 8.05 12.58
C THR A 81 -4.73 7.80 13.85
N THR A 82 -3.80 6.84 13.88
CA THR A 82 -2.94 6.58 15.05
C THR A 82 -1.71 7.51 15.11
N LYS A 83 -1.63 8.55 14.27
CA LYS A 83 -0.51 9.50 14.22
C LYS A 83 -0.90 10.89 14.70
#